data_AF-A0A1E3Q1K8-F1
#
_entry.id   AF-A0A1E3Q1K8-F1
#
_cell.length_a   1.000
_cell.length_b   1.000
_cell.length_c   1.000
_cell.angle_alpha   90.00
_cell.angle_beta   90.00
_cell.angle_gamma   90.00
#
_symmetry.space_group_name_H-M   'P 1'
#
loop_
_entity.id
_entity.type
_entity.pdbx_description
1 polymer ?
#
loop_
_entity_poly.entity_id
_entity_poly.type
_entity_poly.pdbx_seq_one_letter_code
_entity_poly.pdbx_strand_id
1 'polypeptide(L)'
;MVSICLVIFVLTTLTGTGFGLPNPPKDGYGVEELSWKVEVFPGQAHHVLNGTIQQVYNKAIEINPGFQLKPNSALNKREDVSPLEKRDQLTNYYCNNFPFANCEPIIDGINYLSTVPGEPVNGPGPGNCGQVSCSWDSAIWWCNDNPTTYTLDGFGDIAYVASIVLQNCGVCNGVISYVAGQQFTAQDWNVIVRDGSC
;
A
#
# COMPACT_ATOMS: atom_id res chain seq x y z
N MET A 1 -38.24 -47.65 -24.61
CA MET A 1 -36.77 -47.56 -24.75
C MET A 1 -36.40 -46.11 -24.44
N VAL A 2 -35.87 -45.84 -23.25
CA VAL A 2 -35.58 -44.48 -22.77
C VAL A 2 -34.15 -44.14 -23.16
N SER A 3 -33.98 -43.09 -23.95
CA SER A 3 -32.67 -42.53 -24.34
C SER A 3 -32.17 -41.64 -23.22
N ILE A 4 -31.04 -41.99 -22.61
CA ILE A 4 -30.38 -41.19 -21.57
C ILE A 4 -29.32 -40.34 -22.27
N CYS A 5 -29.57 -39.04 -22.35
CA CYS A 5 -28.62 -38.04 -22.85
C CYS A 5 -27.61 -37.73 -21.74
N LEU A 6 -26.35 -38.15 -21.92
CA LEU A 6 -25.28 -37.89 -20.97
C LEU A 6 -24.78 -36.44 -21.14
N VAL A 7 -25.16 -35.54 -20.24
CA VAL A 7 -24.63 -34.17 -20.22
C VAL A 7 -23.30 -34.18 -19.49
N ILE A 8 -22.20 -34.10 -20.23
CA ILE A 8 -20.85 -33.97 -19.67
C ILE A 8 -20.64 -32.50 -19.28
N PHE A 9 -20.67 -32.21 -17.98
CA PHE A 9 -20.20 -30.93 -17.45
C PHE A 9 -18.67 -30.90 -17.50
N VAL A 10 -18.11 -30.22 -18.50
CA VAL A 10 -16.70 -29.86 -18.50
C VAL A 10 -16.52 -28.69 -17.54
N LEU A 11 -16.05 -28.96 -16.32
CA LEU A 11 -15.59 -27.91 -15.42
C LEU A 11 -14.30 -27.30 -16.00
N THR A 12 -14.42 -26.20 -16.73
CA THR A 12 -13.29 -25.35 -17.06
C THR A 12 -12.88 -24.60 -15.79
N THR A 13 -11.79 -25.03 -15.15
CA THR A 13 -11.15 -24.26 -14.09
C THR A 13 -10.66 -22.95 -14.68
N LEU A 14 -11.27 -21.82 -14.29
CA LEU A 14 -10.68 -20.50 -14.49
C LEU A 14 -9.37 -20.48 -13.68
N THR A 15 -8.24 -20.66 -14.35
CA THR A 15 -6.94 -20.30 -13.76
C THR A 15 -6.89 -18.78 -13.72
N GLY A 16 -7.35 -18.19 -12.60
CA GLY A 16 -7.03 -16.81 -12.30
C GLY A 16 -5.50 -16.70 -12.24
N THR A 17 -4.91 -15.84 -13.06
CA THR A 17 -3.51 -15.46 -12.94
C THR A 17 -3.37 -14.66 -11.66
N GLY A 18 -3.19 -15.34 -10.53
CA GLY A 18 -2.73 -14.69 -9.31
C GLY A 18 -1.31 -14.21 -9.58
N PHE A 19 -1.12 -12.89 -9.64
CA PHE A 19 0.21 -12.32 -9.54
C PHE A 19 0.77 -12.78 -8.19
N GLY A 20 1.84 -13.57 -8.21
CA GLY A 20 2.50 -14.01 -6.98
C GLY A 20 2.96 -12.79 -6.19
N LEU A 21 2.92 -12.89 -4.85
CA LEU A 21 3.42 -11.80 -4.00
C LEU A 21 4.89 -11.51 -4.31
N PRO A 22 5.31 -10.24 -4.28
CA PRO A 22 6.71 -9.88 -4.49
C PRO A 22 7.59 -10.46 -3.37
N ASN A 23 8.89 -10.59 -3.65
CA ASN A 23 9.87 -10.99 -2.64
C ASN A 23 9.93 -9.92 -1.51
N PRO A 24 10.18 -10.34 -0.26
CA PRO A 24 10.27 -9.41 0.86
C PRO A 24 11.29 -8.28 0.68
N PRO A 25 11.03 -7.09 1.25
CA PRO A 25 11.97 -5.97 1.18
C PRO A 25 13.24 -6.22 1.99
N LYS A 26 13.24 -7.18 2.92
CA LYS A 26 14.37 -7.56 3.77
C LYS A 26 14.30 -9.05 4.11
N ASP A 27 15.45 -9.71 4.21
CA ASP A 27 15.51 -11.10 4.65
C ASP A 27 14.87 -11.29 6.03
N GLY A 28 14.05 -12.33 6.15
CA GLY A 28 13.31 -12.64 7.38
C GLY A 28 11.99 -11.88 7.55
N TYR A 29 11.62 -11.00 6.60
CA TYR A 29 10.35 -10.28 6.63
C TYR A 29 9.24 -11.08 5.93
N GLY A 30 8.02 -10.94 6.42
CA GLY A 30 6.80 -11.45 5.77
C GLY A 30 6.34 -10.52 4.65
N VAL A 31 5.60 -11.06 3.69
CA VAL A 31 4.90 -10.28 2.66
C VAL A 31 3.45 -10.70 2.61
N GLU A 32 2.56 -9.71 2.63
CA GLU A 32 1.12 -9.91 2.47
C GLU A 32 0.54 -8.92 1.46
N GLU A 33 -0.55 -9.34 0.81
CA GLU A 33 -1.37 -8.41 0.04
C GLU A 33 -2.08 -7.46 1.01
N LEU A 34 -1.97 -6.15 0.77
CA LEU A 34 -2.65 -5.17 1.58
C LEU A 34 -4.16 -5.24 1.39
N SER A 35 -4.88 -5.01 2.49
CA SER A 35 -6.33 -4.89 2.50
C SER A 35 -6.77 -3.49 2.92
N TRP A 36 -7.97 -3.11 2.49
CA TRP A 36 -8.48 -1.75 2.60
C TRP A 36 -9.77 -1.79 3.40
N LYS A 37 -9.87 -1.02 4.48
CA LYS A 37 -11.16 -0.74 5.11
C LYS A 37 -11.85 0.37 4.33
N VAL A 38 -12.99 0.02 3.73
CA VAL A 38 -13.80 0.91 2.89
C VAL A 38 -15.22 0.99 3.42
N GLU A 39 -15.71 2.20 3.66
CA GLU A 39 -17.12 2.47 3.97
C GLU A 39 -17.94 2.36 2.67
N VAL A 40 -18.36 1.13 2.32
CA VAL A 40 -19.09 0.89 1.06
C VAL A 40 -20.51 1.47 1.10
N PHE A 41 -21.15 1.44 2.27
CA PHE A 41 -22.46 2.04 2.51
C PHE A 41 -22.32 3.20 3.51
N PRO A 42 -22.80 4.42 3.18
CA PRO A 42 -22.70 5.56 4.09
C PRO A 42 -23.32 5.26 5.47
N GLY A 43 -22.55 5.50 6.53
CA GLY A 43 -22.94 5.32 7.93
C GLY A 43 -22.92 3.86 8.42
N GLN A 44 -22.42 2.91 7.62
CA GLN A 44 -22.32 1.50 8.00
C GLN A 44 -20.89 1.07 8.34
N ALA A 45 -20.75 -0.17 8.81
CA ALA A 45 -19.46 -0.77 9.08
C ALA A 45 -18.60 -0.85 7.80
N HIS A 46 -17.29 -0.69 7.97
CA HIS A 46 -16.33 -0.80 6.87
C HIS A 46 -16.23 -2.25 6.38
N HIS A 47 -16.15 -2.41 5.06
CA HIS A 47 -15.79 -3.66 4.41
C HIS A 47 -14.27 -3.73 4.24
N VAL A 48 -13.69 -4.92 4.44
CA VAL A 48 -12.28 -5.17 4.15
C VAL A 48 -12.16 -5.74 2.73
N LEU A 49 -11.54 -4.99 1.82
CA LEU A 49 -11.39 -5.35 0.42
C LEU A 49 -9.91 -5.43 0.04
N ASN A 50 -9.52 -6.48 -0.69
CA ASN A 50 -8.14 -6.70 -1.12
C ASN A 50 -7.96 -6.33 -2.59
N GLY A 51 -6.74 -5.93 -2.95
CA GLY A 51 -6.33 -5.69 -4.33
C GLY A 51 -5.91 -4.25 -4.60
N THR A 52 -5.74 -3.94 -5.88
CA THR A 52 -5.44 -2.59 -6.36
C THR A 52 -6.61 -1.63 -6.10
N ILE A 53 -6.37 -0.32 -6.15
CA ILE A 53 -7.44 0.68 -6.05
C ILE A 53 -8.59 0.41 -7.04
N GLN A 54 -8.29 -0.05 -8.26
CA GLN A 54 -9.30 -0.36 -9.27
C GLN A 54 -10.09 -1.62 -8.90
N GLN A 55 -9.42 -2.65 -8.39
CA GLN A 55 -10.09 -3.87 -7.93
C GLN A 55 -10.96 -3.59 -6.70
N VAL A 56 -10.46 -2.82 -5.74
CA VAL A 56 -11.21 -2.39 -4.56
C VAL A 56 -12.41 -1.53 -4.97
N TYR A 57 -12.23 -0.58 -5.88
CA TYR A 57 -13.33 0.22 -6.42
C TYR A 57 -14.39 -0.64 -7.12
N ASN A 58 -13.97 -1.54 -8.00
CA ASN A 58 -14.90 -2.42 -8.72
C ASN A 58 -15.67 -3.31 -7.74
N LYS A 59 -14.99 -3.92 -6.75
CA LYS A 59 -15.63 -4.70 -5.69
C LYS A 59 -16.61 -3.86 -4.86
N ALA A 60 -16.25 -2.62 -4.54
CA ALA A 60 -17.14 -1.72 -3.80
C ALA A 60 -18.39 -1.34 -4.62
N ILE A 61 -18.26 -1.12 -5.93
CA ILE A 61 -19.38 -0.85 -6.85
C ILE A 61 -20.25 -2.09 -7.05
N GLU A 62 -19.67 -3.30 -7.08
CA GLU A 62 -20.42 -4.56 -7.12
C GLU A 62 -21.29 -4.74 -5.87
N ILE A 63 -20.76 -4.36 -4.70
CA ILE A 63 -21.49 -4.41 -3.42
C ILE A 63 -22.54 -3.28 -3.33
N ASN A 64 -22.19 -2.07 -3.75
CA ASN A 64 -23.06 -0.91 -3.77
C ASN A 64 -22.89 -0.12 -5.08
N PRO A 65 -23.80 -0.27 -6.06
CA PRO A 65 -23.72 0.47 -7.33
C PRO A 65 -23.72 2.00 -7.19
N GLY A 66 -24.19 2.53 -6.05
CA GLY A 66 -24.14 3.96 -5.72
C GLY A 66 -22.88 4.39 -4.98
N PHE A 67 -21.90 3.50 -4.79
CA PHE A 67 -20.63 3.83 -4.14
C PHE A 67 -19.89 4.93 -4.92
N GLN A 68 -19.25 5.82 -4.19
CA GLN A 68 -18.42 6.89 -4.73
C GLN A 68 -17.15 6.93 -3.90
N LEU A 69 -15.99 6.95 -4.56
CA LEU A 69 -14.73 7.22 -3.86
C LEU A 69 -14.78 8.65 -3.34
N LYS A 70 -14.79 8.79 -2.02
CA LYS A 70 -14.56 10.10 -1.40
C LYS A 70 -13.07 10.42 -1.60
N PRO A 71 -12.70 11.53 -2.26
CA PRO A 71 -11.32 11.97 -2.30
C PRO A 71 -10.80 12.10 -0.87
N ASN A 72 -9.51 11.80 -0.65
CA ASN A 72 -8.87 11.99 0.65
C ASN A 72 -9.21 13.38 1.20
N SER A 73 -10.03 13.41 2.25
CA SER A 73 -10.40 14.63 2.98
C SER A 73 -9.17 15.31 3.61
N ALA A 74 -8.03 14.63 3.66
CA ALA A 74 -6.72 15.19 3.98
C ALA A 74 -6.25 16.27 2.99
N LEU A 75 -6.69 16.25 1.73
CA LEU A 75 -6.35 17.29 0.74
C LEU A 75 -7.24 18.53 0.84
N ASN A 76 -8.46 18.39 1.39
CA ASN A 76 -9.41 19.50 1.54
C ASN A 76 -9.27 20.26 2.86
N LYS A 77 -8.33 19.86 3.73
CA LYS A 77 -7.98 20.62 4.94
C LYS A 77 -6.75 21.50 4.67
N ARG A 78 -6.84 22.35 3.65
CA ARG A 78 -5.84 23.41 3.37
C ARG A 78 -6.13 24.74 4.07
N GLU A 79 -7.13 24.78 4.96
CA GLU A 79 -7.35 25.91 5.85
C GLU A 79 -7.13 25.50 7.32
N ASP A 80 -6.04 26.05 7.86
CA ASP A 80 -5.88 26.44 9.26
C ASP A 80 -6.09 25.37 10.34
N VAL A 81 -5.27 24.31 10.33
CA VAL A 81 -4.88 23.59 11.55
C VAL A 81 -3.45 23.08 11.37
N SER A 82 -2.54 23.41 12.29
CA SER A 82 -1.22 22.78 12.46
C SER A 82 -1.24 21.28 12.10
N PRO A 83 -0.66 20.85 10.95
CA PRO A 83 -0.79 19.46 10.49
C PRO A 83 0.12 18.46 11.22
N LEU A 84 0.85 18.91 12.25
CA LEU A 84 1.93 18.13 12.89
C LEU A 84 1.44 17.20 14.00
N GLU A 85 0.24 17.42 14.56
CA GLU A 85 -0.20 16.69 15.76
C GLU A 85 -0.86 15.32 15.48
N LYS A 86 -1.17 15.01 14.21
CA LYS A 86 -1.80 13.73 13.81
C LYS A 86 -0.87 12.75 13.10
N ARG A 87 0.33 13.17 12.72
CA ARG A 87 1.27 12.27 12.04
C ARG A 87 2.06 11.52 13.09
N ASP A 88 2.16 10.21 12.91
CA ASP A 88 2.94 9.34 13.76
C ASP A 88 4.35 9.88 13.97
N GLN A 89 4.80 9.89 15.23
CA GLN A 89 6.09 10.47 15.60
C GLN A 89 7.19 9.64 14.95
N LEU A 90 8.08 10.29 14.21
CA LEU A 90 9.19 9.63 13.54
C LEU A 90 10.28 9.28 14.56
N THR A 91 10.84 8.08 14.42
CA THR A 91 11.94 7.60 15.28
C THR A 91 13.22 7.44 14.46
N ASN A 92 13.82 6.25 14.47
CA ASN A 92 15.06 5.97 13.78
C ASN A 92 14.85 5.92 12.26
N TYR A 93 15.90 6.26 11.53
CA TYR A 93 15.96 6.03 10.09
C TYR A 93 17.35 5.52 9.70
N TYR A 94 17.39 4.82 8.57
CA TYR A 94 18.61 4.25 8.01
C TYR A 94 18.64 4.51 6.52
N CYS A 95 19.76 5.02 6.02
CA CYS A 95 19.99 5.25 4.59
C CYS A 95 20.97 4.23 4.04
N ASN A 96 20.90 3.95 2.74
CA ASN A 96 21.84 3.11 2.01
C ASN A 96 21.97 1.68 2.57
N ASN A 97 20.94 1.19 3.25
CA ASN A 97 20.86 -0.17 3.80
C ASN A 97 20.11 -1.14 2.86
N PHE A 98 19.69 -0.67 1.69
CA PHE A 98 19.03 -1.45 0.63
C PHE A 98 19.61 -1.08 -0.74
N PRO A 99 19.37 -1.91 -1.77
CA PRO A 99 19.67 -1.52 -3.15
C PRO A 99 18.84 -0.30 -3.59
N PHE A 100 19.45 0.53 -4.42
CA PHE A 100 18.95 1.87 -4.78
C PHE A 100 17.78 1.82 -5.76
N ALA A 101 16.71 2.54 -5.43
CA ALA A 101 15.63 2.89 -6.35
C ALA A 101 15.92 4.23 -7.05
N ASN A 102 15.29 4.45 -8.21
CA ASN A 102 15.29 5.74 -8.88
C ASN A 102 14.34 6.70 -8.15
N CYS A 103 14.73 7.98 -7.97
CA CYS A 103 13.88 8.91 -7.22
C CYS A 103 12.55 9.23 -7.91
N GLU A 104 12.53 9.37 -9.24
CA GLU A 104 11.34 9.80 -9.99
C GLU A 104 10.15 8.83 -9.82
N PRO A 105 10.30 7.51 -10.03
CA PRO A 105 9.22 6.57 -9.74
C PRO A 105 8.77 6.56 -8.28
N ILE A 106 9.69 6.81 -7.33
CA ILE A 106 9.34 6.92 -5.90
C ILE A 106 8.53 8.19 -5.62
N ILE A 107 8.89 9.32 -6.24
CA ILE A 107 8.12 10.57 -6.16
C ILE A 107 6.71 10.36 -6.72
N ASP A 108 6.60 9.70 -7.87
CA ASP A 108 5.30 9.36 -8.46
C ASP A 108 4.49 8.42 -7.55
N GLY A 109 5.14 7.43 -6.92
CA GLY A 109 4.53 6.57 -5.92
C GLY A 109 4.02 7.34 -4.70
N ILE A 110 4.80 8.27 -4.16
CA ILE A 110 4.39 9.15 -3.05
C ILE A 110 3.18 10.00 -3.45
N ASN A 111 3.21 10.59 -4.64
CA ASN A 111 2.11 11.41 -5.16
C ASN A 111 0.84 10.58 -5.33
N TYR A 112 0.97 9.39 -5.93
CA TYR A 112 -0.12 8.43 -6.07
C TYR A 112 -0.73 8.08 -4.71
N LEU A 113 0.08 7.60 -3.75
CA LEU A 113 -0.37 7.17 -2.42
C LEU A 113 -1.06 8.28 -1.63
N SER A 114 -0.64 9.54 -1.82
CA SER A 114 -1.30 10.71 -1.21
C SER A 114 -2.75 10.92 -1.69
N THR A 115 -3.09 10.41 -2.87
CA THR A 115 -4.43 10.51 -3.47
C THR A 115 -5.28 9.26 -3.26
N VAL A 116 -4.67 8.15 -2.84
CA VAL A 116 -5.33 6.87 -2.65
C VAL A 116 -6.26 6.91 -1.43
N PRO A 117 -7.56 6.68 -1.59
CA PRO A 117 -8.53 6.70 -0.49
C PRO A 117 -8.60 5.39 0.29
N GLY A 118 -9.07 5.46 1.54
CA GLY A 118 -9.28 4.30 2.40
C GLY A 118 -8.12 4.04 3.36
N GLU A 119 -8.38 3.15 4.31
CA GLU A 119 -7.49 2.83 5.43
C GLU A 119 -6.77 1.51 5.15
N PRO A 120 -5.44 1.51 4.92
CA PRO A 120 -4.70 0.29 4.65
C PRO A 120 -4.51 -0.53 5.93
N VAL A 121 -4.55 -1.85 5.78
CA VAL A 121 -4.44 -2.84 6.87
C VAL A 121 -3.35 -3.87 6.53
N ASN A 122 -2.49 -4.17 7.51
CA ASN A 122 -1.35 -5.09 7.34
C ASN A 122 -1.00 -5.82 8.65
N GLY A 123 -0.44 -7.04 8.54
CA GLY A 123 0.09 -7.81 9.64
C GLY A 123 -0.92 -8.80 10.25
N PRO A 124 -0.50 -9.54 11.30
CA PRO A 124 0.47 -9.13 12.32
C PRO A 124 1.95 -9.14 11.90
N GLY A 125 2.77 -8.35 12.60
CA GLY A 125 4.23 -8.37 12.51
C GLY A 125 4.89 -9.28 13.57
N PRO A 126 6.21 -9.10 13.84
CA PRO A 126 7.06 -8.03 13.33
C PRO A 126 7.52 -8.25 11.88
N GLY A 127 7.86 -7.17 11.17
CA GLY A 127 8.46 -7.24 9.84
C GLY A 127 7.53 -7.81 8.76
N ASN A 128 6.21 -7.63 8.88
CA ASN A 128 5.28 -8.04 7.81
C ASN A 128 4.97 -6.86 6.90
N CYS A 129 5.21 -6.99 5.59
CA CYS A 129 5.17 -5.86 4.67
C CYS A 129 4.20 -6.05 3.51
N GLY A 130 3.65 -4.94 3.03
CA GLY A 130 2.95 -4.86 1.76
C GLY A 130 3.66 -3.88 0.82
N GLN A 131 3.85 -4.28 -0.43
CA GLN A 131 4.31 -3.37 -1.47
C GLN A 131 3.15 -2.42 -1.84
N VAL A 132 3.31 -1.13 -1.57
CA VAL A 132 2.26 -0.12 -1.79
C VAL A 132 2.40 0.59 -3.12
N SER A 133 3.60 0.59 -3.68
CA SER A 133 3.92 1.16 -4.99
C SER A 133 5.16 0.45 -5.55
N CYS A 134 5.14 0.15 -6.85
CA CYS A 134 6.28 -0.38 -7.60
C CYS A 134 6.17 0.13 -9.04
N SER A 135 7.21 0.80 -9.51
CA SER A 135 7.32 1.22 -10.91
C SER A 135 8.79 1.38 -11.28
N TRP A 136 9.18 1.01 -12.51
CA TRP A 136 10.55 1.15 -13.01
C TRP A 136 11.63 0.69 -12.01
N ASP A 137 11.46 -0.55 -11.56
CA ASP A 137 12.29 -1.23 -10.57
C ASP A 137 12.44 -0.50 -9.23
N SER A 138 11.50 0.38 -8.88
CA SER A 138 11.57 1.23 -7.69
C SER A 138 10.31 1.04 -6.85
N ALA A 139 10.48 0.61 -5.60
CA ALA A 139 9.38 0.18 -4.75
C ALA A 139 9.31 0.94 -3.42
N ILE A 140 8.08 1.18 -2.99
CA ILE A 140 7.72 1.67 -1.65
C ILE A 140 7.01 0.53 -0.92
N TRP A 141 7.48 0.23 0.28
CA TRP A 141 6.93 -0.82 1.14
C TRP A 141 6.44 -0.22 2.44
N TRP A 142 5.27 -0.65 2.89
CA TRP A 142 4.81 -0.42 4.25
C TRP A 142 4.94 -1.70 5.07
N CYS A 143 5.63 -1.62 6.20
CA CYS A 143 5.89 -2.74 7.08
C CYS A 143 5.27 -2.50 8.46
N ASN A 144 4.53 -3.49 8.95
CA ASN A 144 3.99 -3.51 10.30
C ASN A 144 4.93 -4.32 11.22
N ASP A 145 5.45 -3.68 12.26
CA ASP A 145 6.26 -4.31 13.29
C ASP A 145 5.45 -4.63 14.58
N ASN A 146 4.20 -4.19 14.67
CA ASN A 146 3.31 -4.52 15.79
C ASN A 146 3.02 -6.03 15.83
N PRO A 147 2.84 -6.63 17.02
CA PRO A 147 2.46 -8.04 17.15
C PRO A 147 1.03 -8.33 16.69
N THR A 148 0.26 -7.29 16.34
CA THR A 148 -1.13 -7.38 15.88
C THR A 148 -1.28 -6.71 14.52
N THR A 149 -2.34 -7.06 13.79
CA THR A 149 -2.75 -6.33 12.60
C THR A 149 -2.90 -4.84 12.91
N TYR A 150 -2.37 -4.00 12.04
CA TYR A 150 -2.38 -2.55 12.18
C TYR A 150 -3.15 -1.89 11.04
N THR A 151 -3.83 -0.79 11.33
CA THR A 151 -4.62 0.00 10.36
C THR A 151 -4.14 1.44 10.43
N LEU A 152 -3.79 2.02 9.28
CA LEU A 152 -3.48 3.44 9.19
C LEU A 152 -4.73 4.25 8.83
N ASP A 153 -4.74 5.53 9.21
CA ASP A 153 -5.81 6.48 8.85
C ASP A 153 -5.88 6.68 7.32
N GLY A 154 -4.78 6.46 6.61
CA GLY A 154 -4.80 6.32 5.16
C GLY A 154 -3.44 6.09 4.51
N PHE A 155 -3.44 5.85 3.19
CA PHE A 155 -2.22 5.72 2.40
C PHE A 155 -1.36 7.00 2.39
N GLY A 156 -1.97 8.15 2.71
CA GLY A 156 -1.26 9.42 2.88
C GLY A 156 -0.23 9.40 4.00
N ASP A 157 -0.40 8.59 5.05
CA ASP A 157 0.60 8.44 6.12
C ASP A 157 1.84 7.71 5.59
N ILE A 158 1.64 6.68 4.78
CA ILE A 158 2.71 5.95 4.09
C ILE A 158 3.46 6.88 3.13
N ALA A 159 2.71 7.69 2.36
CA ALA A 159 3.27 8.68 1.44
C ALA A 159 4.12 9.73 2.19
N TYR A 160 3.64 10.21 3.33
CA TYR A 160 4.38 11.15 4.17
C TYR A 160 5.69 10.53 4.65
N VAL A 161 5.66 9.33 5.23
CA VAL A 161 6.89 8.68 5.73
C VAL A 161 7.85 8.33 4.59
N ALA A 162 7.35 7.90 3.42
CA ALA A 162 8.17 7.71 2.22
C ALA A 162 8.85 9.01 1.77
N SER A 163 8.16 10.15 1.84
CA SER A 163 8.74 11.47 1.53
C SER A 163 9.88 11.86 2.49
N ILE A 164 9.82 11.41 3.75
CA ILE A 164 10.91 11.59 4.70
C ILE A 164 12.12 10.73 4.33
N VAL A 165 11.91 9.49 3.90
CA VAL A 165 13.01 8.66 3.37
C VAL A 165 13.67 9.32 2.17
N LEU A 166 12.88 9.89 1.24
CA LEU A 166 13.38 10.65 0.11
C LEU A 166 14.19 11.88 0.56
N GLN A 167 13.70 12.63 1.54
CA GLN A 167 14.37 13.83 2.07
C GLN A 167 15.70 13.50 2.76
N ASN A 168 15.73 12.44 3.57
CA ASN A 168 16.87 12.12 4.41
C ASN A 168 17.91 11.25 3.68
N CYS A 169 17.47 10.38 2.76
CA CYS A 169 18.31 9.37 2.12
C CYS A 169 18.45 9.52 0.61
N GLY A 170 17.68 10.41 -0.02
CA GLY A 170 17.69 10.61 -1.47
C GLY A 170 18.74 11.61 -1.94
N VAL A 171 19.33 11.32 -3.10
CA VAL A 171 20.06 12.29 -3.91
C VAL A 171 19.25 12.46 -5.19
N CYS A 172 18.29 13.40 -5.20
CA CYS A 172 17.25 13.49 -6.23
C CYS A 172 17.25 14.80 -7.04
N ASN A 173 18.25 15.67 -6.85
CA ASN A 173 18.32 17.01 -7.47
C ASN A 173 19.52 17.20 -8.41
N GLY A 174 19.99 16.12 -9.05
CA GLY A 174 21.17 16.17 -9.94
C GLY A 174 21.12 15.12 -11.05
N VAL A 175 22.23 15.00 -11.80
CA VAL A 175 22.41 13.97 -12.85
C VAL A 175 22.28 12.55 -12.27
N ILE A 176 22.61 12.42 -10.99
CA ILE A 176 22.45 11.22 -10.21
C ILE A 176 21.14 11.35 -9.41
N SER A 177 20.25 10.37 -9.57
CA SER A 177 18.91 10.37 -8.99
C SER A 177 18.57 9.01 -8.37
N TYR A 178 18.93 8.82 -7.10
CA TYR A 178 18.67 7.57 -6.39
C TYR A 178 18.31 7.77 -4.92
N VAL A 179 17.62 6.77 -4.36
CA VAL A 179 17.23 6.71 -2.95
C VAL A 179 17.21 5.26 -2.47
N ALA A 180 17.69 5.03 -1.25
CA ALA A 180 17.49 3.78 -0.52
C ALA A 180 17.47 4.08 0.97
N GLY A 181 16.44 3.61 1.67
CA GLY A 181 16.38 3.79 3.11
C GLY A 181 15.10 3.27 3.75
N GLN A 182 15.05 3.45 5.05
CA GLN A 182 13.93 3.04 5.90
C GLN A 182 13.72 4.07 7.01
N GLN A 183 12.46 4.41 7.26
CA GLN A 183 12.06 5.32 8.33
C GLN A 183 11.05 4.61 9.23
N PHE A 184 11.36 4.55 10.53
CA PHE A 184 10.49 4.01 11.57
C PHE A 184 9.62 5.08 12.21
N THR A 185 8.47 4.67 12.72
CA THR A 185 7.58 5.49 13.55
C THR A 185 7.61 5.04 15.01
N ALA A 186 6.96 5.80 15.89
CA ALA A 186 6.80 5.46 17.30
C ALA A 186 5.66 4.45 17.54
N GLN A 187 4.92 4.10 16.49
CA GLN A 187 3.76 3.20 16.49
C GLN A 187 4.12 1.82 15.90
N ASP A 188 5.40 1.46 15.94
CA ASP A 188 5.91 0.15 15.50
C ASP A 188 5.49 -0.23 14.07
N TRP A 189 5.58 0.73 13.15
CA TRP A 189 5.55 0.46 11.71
C TRP A 189 6.60 1.33 11.02
N ASN A 190 6.93 0.97 9.77
CA ASN A 190 7.96 1.66 9.02
C ASN A 190 7.69 1.66 7.52
N VAL A 191 8.39 2.53 6.80
CA VAL A 191 8.43 2.53 5.34
C VAL A 191 9.83 2.23 4.86
N ILE A 192 9.93 1.33 3.88
CA ILE A 192 11.18 1.03 3.17
C ILE A 192 11.05 1.52 1.72
N VAL A 193 12.04 2.28 1.27
CA VAL A 193 12.23 2.65 -0.13
C VAL A 193 13.47 1.95 -0.64
N ARG A 194 13.32 1.16 -1.70
CA ARG A 194 14.40 0.38 -2.31
C ARG A 194 14.06 -0.02 -3.73
N ASP A 195 15.06 -0.53 -4.45
CA ASP A 195 14.85 -1.29 -5.68
C ASP A 195 13.85 -2.44 -5.46
N GLY A 196 13.05 -2.77 -6.47
CA GLY A 196 12.14 -3.90 -6.44
C GLY A 196 11.84 -4.44 -7.84
N SER A 197 11.40 -5.70 -7.94
CA SER A 197 10.90 -6.23 -9.21
C SER A 197 9.47 -5.77 -9.41
N CYS A 198 9.28 -4.89 -10.39
CA CYS A 198 8.00 -4.51 -10.97
C CYS A 198 7.90 -5.13 -12.38
#